data_AF-A0A961HT61-F1
#
_entry.id   AF-A0A961HT61-F1
#
_cell.length_a   1.000
_cell.length_b   1.000
_cell.length_c   1.000
_cell.angle_alpha   90.00
_cell.angle_beta   90.00
_cell.angle_gamma   90.00
#
_symmetry.space_group_name_H-M   'P 1'
#
loop_
_entity.id
_entity.type
_entity.pdbx_description
1 polymer ?
#
loop_
_entity_poly.entity_id
_entity_poly.type
_entity_poly.pdbx_seq_one_letter_code
_entity_poly.pdbx_strand_id
1 'polypeptide(L)'
;MASISDTLTLLAIVAFLVLAGAGLFVLLSSSQKKLRIRHGALLEPLSGLSRYIELEGIQIGRQSYATGVMDGRKITIKPVPYSTGVHNTGLDLRNGLLIRMKIRYTDRDPMHLVIFQEGQESNFGPDWHRFGPGLLIGPVGGVPLDDQKARVSALTSVTVQALRNLAAEGDGSVSINPDWEINVVGRDAAQRLLQNDGVALTQLELQSSVPGDWSARQLHRYLQHTSRVVEFLEKELPR
;
A
#
# COMPACT_ATOMS: atom_id res chain seq x y z
N MET A 1 37.08 12.06 57.40
CA MET A 1 36.20 13.19 57.02
C MET A 1 36.29 13.32 55.51
N ALA A 2 35.20 13.09 54.77
CA ALA A 2 35.19 13.36 53.34
C ALA A 2 35.42 14.86 53.12
N SER A 3 36.32 15.22 52.19
CA SER A 3 36.56 16.62 51.84
C SER A 3 35.27 17.21 51.25
N ILE A 4 34.97 18.48 51.55
CA ILE A 4 33.82 19.20 50.96
C ILE A 4 33.84 19.10 49.42
N SER A 5 35.03 18.98 48.81
CA SER A 5 35.22 18.76 47.38
C SER A 5 34.67 17.40 46.92
N ASP A 6 34.87 16.33 47.68
CA ASP A 6 34.44 14.97 47.30
C ASP A 6 32.91 14.88 47.29
N THR A 7 32.27 15.54 48.27
CA THR A 7 30.81 15.62 48.38
C THR A 7 30.19 16.42 47.22
N LEU A 8 30.83 17.52 46.81
CA LEU A 8 30.39 18.32 45.67
C LEU A 8 30.55 17.57 44.34
N THR A 9 31.65 16.85 44.15
CA THR A 9 31.87 16.01 42.96
C THR A 9 30.84 14.89 42.87
N LEU A 10 30.53 14.23 43.98
CA LEU A 10 29.50 13.19 44.02
C LEU A 10 28.11 13.75 43.66
N LEU A 11 27.78 14.93 44.20
CA LEU A 11 26.51 15.60 43.91
C LEU A 11 26.38 15.97 42.42
N ALA A 12 27.46 16.47 41.81
CA ALA A 12 27.51 16.81 40.39
C ALA A 12 27.33 15.57 39.49
N ILE A 13 27.95 14.44 39.86
CA ILE A 13 27.80 13.16 39.13
C ILE A 13 26.36 12.67 39.22
N VAL A 14 25.76 12.69 40.41
CA VAL A 14 24.37 12.27 40.62
C VAL A 14 23.42 13.17 39.83
N ALA A 15 23.61 14.49 39.87
CA ALA A 15 22.80 15.43 39.10
C ALA A 15 22.91 15.19 37.59
N PHE A 16 24.12 14.92 37.08
CA PHE A 16 24.35 14.60 35.68
C PHE A 16 23.65 13.29 35.26
N LEU A 17 23.73 12.24 36.08
CA LEU A 17 23.06 10.96 35.80
C LEU A 17 21.53 11.09 35.80
N VAL A 18 20.96 11.89 36.71
CA VAL A 18 19.50 12.16 36.74
C VAL A 18 19.08 12.93 35.49
N LEU A 19 19.83 13.96 35.09
CA LEU A 19 19.54 14.73 33.89
C LEU A 19 19.69 13.91 32.61
N ALA A 20 20.73 13.06 32.51
CA ALA A 20 20.93 12.15 31.40
C ALA A 20 19.80 11.10 31.31
N GLY A 21 19.38 10.54 32.45
CA GLY A 21 18.25 9.61 32.52
C GLY A 21 16.92 10.25 32.10
N ALA A 22 16.65 11.47 32.57
CA ALA A 22 15.45 12.22 32.17
C ALA A 22 15.47 12.58 30.68
N GLY A 23 16.63 13.01 30.14
CA GLY A 23 16.81 13.30 28.72
C GLY A 23 16.58 12.06 27.84
N LEU A 24 17.14 10.92 28.24
CA LEU A 24 16.93 9.64 27.55
C LEU A 24 15.46 9.20 27.61
N PHE A 25 14.80 9.36 28.75
CA PHE A 25 13.38 9.05 28.90
C PHE A 25 12.48 9.93 28.01
N VAL A 26 12.77 11.23 27.91
CA VAL A 26 12.05 12.15 27.01
C VAL A 26 12.28 11.80 25.53
N LEU A 27 13.51 11.43 25.16
CA LEU A 27 13.83 11.00 23.80
C LEU A 27 13.15 9.67 23.43
N LEU A 28 13.13 8.70 24.34
CA LEU A 28 12.47 7.41 24.15
C LEU A 28 10.95 7.57 24.09
N SER A 29 10.35 8.33 25.01
CA SER A 29 8.90 8.58 25.02
C SER A 29 8.42 9.38 23.81
N SER A 30 9.20 10.38 23.35
CA SER A 30 8.91 11.13 22.13
C SER A 30 9.00 10.24 20.87
N SER A 31 10.01 9.38 20.82
CA SER A 31 10.18 8.41 19.72
C SER A 31 9.04 7.39 19.70
N GLN A 32 8.66 6.83 20.85
CA GLN A 32 7.52 5.93 21.00
C GLN A 32 6.19 6.62 20.67
N LYS A 33 6.00 7.87 21.08
CA LYS A 33 4.81 8.66 20.75
C LYS A 33 4.72 8.93 19.25
N LYS A 34 5.83 9.25 18.58
CA LYS A 34 5.88 9.38 17.10
C LYS A 34 5.60 8.06 16.38
N LEU A 35 6.12 6.94 16.87
CA LEU A 35 5.83 5.60 16.35
C LEU A 35 4.35 5.22 16.53
N ARG A 36 3.78 5.53 17.70
CA ARG A 36 2.37 5.24 18.05
C ARG A 36 1.38 6.13 17.32
N ILE A 37 1.72 7.40 17.05
CA ILE A 37 0.90 8.31 16.22
C ILE A 37 0.89 7.83 14.76
N ARG A 38 2.04 7.34 14.23
CA ARG A 38 2.12 6.80 12.87
C ARG A 38 1.36 5.49 12.69
N HIS A 39 1.43 4.59 13.67
CA HIS A 39 0.55 3.42 13.71
C HIS A 39 -0.92 3.85 13.89
N GLY A 40 -1.19 4.85 14.72
CA GLY A 40 -2.52 5.39 15.00
C GLY A 40 -3.30 5.81 13.76
N ALA A 41 -2.63 6.42 12.77
CA ALA A 41 -3.25 6.88 11.53
C ALA A 41 -3.78 5.74 10.62
N LEU A 42 -3.19 4.55 10.70
CA LEU A 42 -3.75 3.33 10.07
C LEU A 42 -4.76 2.63 10.97
N LEU A 43 -4.50 2.65 12.28
CA LEU A 43 -5.26 1.89 13.26
C LEU A 43 -6.72 2.34 13.33
N GLU A 44 -7.05 3.61 13.09
CA GLU A 44 -8.45 4.05 13.18
C GLU A 44 -9.35 3.41 12.10
N PRO A 45 -9.08 3.56 10.79
CA PRO A 45 -9.88 2.88 9.76
C PRO A 45 -9.71 1.34 9.76
N LEU A 46 -8.54 0.81 10.16
CA LEU A 46 -8.29 -0.64 10.16
C LEU A 46 -8.75 -1.37 11.42
N SER A 47 -8.86 -0.71 12.58
CA SER A 47 -9.34 -1.34 13.82
C SER A 47 -10.80 -1.79 13.73
N GLY A 48 -11.62 -1.11 12.93
CA GLY A 48 -12.95 -1.59 12.61
C GLY A 48 -12.94 -2.71 11.57
N LEU A 49 -11.96 -2.73 10.66
CA LEU A 49 -11.84 -3.73 9.61
C LEU A 49 -11.43 -5.10 10.18
N SER A 50 -10.67 -5.13 11.28
CA SER A 50 -10.24 -6.36 11.95
C SER A 50 -11.41 -7.24 12.44
N ARG A 51 -12.64 -6.71 12.48
CA ARG A 51 -13.87 -7.47 12.76
C ARG A 51 -14.35 -8.31 11.58
N TYR A 52 -13.87 -8.02 10.37
CA TYR A 52 -14.29 -8.66 9.13
C TYR A 52 -13.17 -9.49 8.52
N ILE A 53 -11.92 -9.03 8.63
CA ILE A 53 -10.74 -9.71 8.08
C ILE A 53 -9.61 -9.65 9.11
N GLU A 54 -8.95 -10.78 9.35
CA GLU A 54 -7.76 -10.82 10.20
C GLU A 54 -6.60 -10.12 9.49
N LEU A 55 -6.13 -9.04 10.10
CA LEU A 55 -5.01 -8.23 9.62
C LEU A 55 -3.92 -8.15 10.68
N GLU A 56 -2.69 -8.39 10.27
CA GLU A 56 -1.48 -8.17 11.05
C GLU A 56 -0.87 -6.82 10.68
N GLY A 57 -0.64 -5.98 11.69
CA GLY A 57 0.07 -4.71 11.51
C GLY A 57 1.58 -4.93 11.46
N ILE A 58 2.24 -4.43 10.42
CA ILE A 58 3.68 -4.56 10.23
C ILE A 58 4.31 -3.18 10.01
N GLN A 59 5.46 -2.94 10.65
CA GLN A 59 6.26 -1.73 10.46
C GLN A 59 7.54 -2.06 9.69
N ILE A 60 7.77 -1.41 8.54
CA ILE A 60 9.02 -1.52 7.78
C ILE A 60 9.59 -0.12 7.57
N GLY A 61 10.76 0.12 8.15
CA GLY A 61 11.36 1.44 8.20
C GLY A 61 10.39 2.46 8.79
N ARG A 62 10.04 3.49 8.01
CA ARG A 62 9.10 4.55 8.43
C ARG A 62 7.66 4.31 7.99
N GLN A 63 7.40 3.27 7.20
CA GLN A 63 6.09 2.96 6.65
C GLN A 63 5.40 1.87 7.48
N SER A 64 4.10 2.04 7.64
CA SER A 64 3.25 1.13 8.37
C SER A 64 2.34 0.42 7.37
N TYR A 65 2.09 -0.87 7.58
CA TYR A 65 1.31 -1.73 6.71
C TYR A 65 0.34 -2.54 7.56
N ALA A 66 -0.74 -2.98 6.94
CA ALA A 66 -1.52 -4.10 7.42
C ALA A 66 -1.56 -5.16 6.33
N THR A 67 -1.27 -6.40 6.70
CA THR A 67 -1.33 -7.55 5.79
C THR A 67 -2.28 -8.60 6.33
N GLY A 68 -2.89 -9.37 5.45
CA GLY A 68 -3.73 -10.49 5.84
C GLY A 68 -4.07 -11.36 4.65
N VAL A 69 -5.10 -12.18 4.83
CA VAL A 69 -5.61 -13.07 3.79
C VAL A 69 -7.12 -12.85 3.67
N MET A 70 -7.59 -12.69 2.43
CA MET A 70 -9.00 -12.63 2.10
C MET A 70 -9.26 -13.59 0.93
N ASP A 71 -10.22 -14.50 1.08
CA ASP A 71 -10.58 -15.50 0.06
C ASP A 71 -9.36 -16.29 -0.49
N GLY A 72 -8.38 -16.56 0.38
CA GLY A 72 -7.14 -17.25 0.03
C GLY A 72 -6.11 -16.39 -0.73
N ARG A 73 -6.34 -15.08 -0.85
CA ARG A 73 -5.43 -14.12 -1.50
C ARG A 73 -4.75 -13.25 -0.45
N LYS A 74 -3.46 -12.99 -0.65
CA LYS A 74 -2.71 -12.04 0.18
C LYS A 74 -3.21 -10.63 -0.10
N ILE A 75 -3.54 -9.91 0.96
CA ILE A 75 -3.90 -8.51 0.91
C ILE A 75 -2.90 -7.67 1.68
N THR A 76 -2.58 -6.51 1.15
CA THR A 76 -1.73 -5.51 1.81
C THR A 76 -2.42 -4.15 1.72
N ILE A 77 -2.50 -3.46 2.85
CA ILE A 77 -3.04 -2.11 2.96
C ILE A 77 -1.93 -1.22 3.51
N LYS A 78 -1.71 -0.08 2.87
CA LYS A 78 -0.76 0.93 3.34
C LYS A 78 -1.37 2.33 3.24
N PRO A 79 -0.98 3.27 4.11
CA PRO A 79 -1.40 4.65 4.01
C PRO A 79 -0.61 5.31 2.88
N VAL A 80 -1.28 6.09 2.06
CA VAL A 80 -0.68 6.88 0.98
C VAL A 80 -1.24 8.28 0.99
N PRO A 81 -0.47 9.29 0.53
CA PRO A 81 -1.07 10.54 0.09
C PRO A 81 -2.09 10.23 -1.00
N TYR A 82 -3.30 10.77 -0.87
CA TYR A 82 -4.43 10.50 -1.72
C TYR A 82 -4.91 11.78 -2.39
N SER A 83 -5.11 11.67 -3.70
CA SER A 83 -5.60 12.74 -4.57
C SER A 83 -6.60 12.11 -5.53
N THR A 84 -7.80 12.69 -5.62
CA THR A 84 -8.94 12.20 -6.40
C THR A 84 -8.86 12.57 -7.88
N GLY A 85 -7.65 12.80 -8.41
CA GLY A 85 -7.43 13.26 -9.78
C GLY A 85 -7.31 14.79 -9.88
N VAL A 86 -6.22 15.20 -10.52
CA VAL A 86 -5.78 16.54 -10.98
C VAL A 86 -6.46 17.76 -10.35
N HIS A 87 -5.81 18.37 -9.36
CA HIS A 87 -6.03 19.77 -9.02
C HIS A 87 -4.88 20.64 -9.53
N ASN A 88 -5.19 21.43 -10.55
CA ASN A 88 -4.38 22.54 -11.06
C ASN A 88 -4.38 23.75 -10.09
N THR A 89 -4.81 23.58 -8.84
CA THR A 89 -5.02 24.65 -7.87
C THR A 89 -4.72 24.18 -6.45
N GLY A 90 -3.46 23.83 -6.18
CA GLY A 90 -3.01 23.44 -4.84
C GLY A 90 -3.35 21.99 -4.47
N LEU A 91 -2.36 21.30 -3.91
CA LEU A 91 -2.49 19.91 -3.48
C LEU A 91 -3.18 19.84 -2.10
N ASP A 92 -4.49 19.60 -2.05
CA ASP A 92 -5.15 19.10 -0.83
C ASP A 92 -4.86 17.60 -0.71
N LEU A 93 -3.65 17.25 -0.25
CA LEU A 93 -3.27 15.86 -0.01
C LEU A 93 -4.03 15.35 1.20
N ARG A 94 -5.01 14.50 0.96
CA ARG A 94 -5.69 13.75 2.02
C ARG A 94 -4.92 12.48 2.34
N ASN A 95 -5.16 11.93 3.52
CA ASN A 95 -4.72 10.58 3.81
C ASN A 95 -5.65 9.60 3.06
N GLY A 96 -5.08 8.65 2.33
CA GLY A 96 -5.82 7.52 1.77
C GLY A 96 -5.16 6.20 2.06
N LEU A 97 -5.79 5.14 1.57
CA LEU A 97 -5.35 3.77 1.74
C LEU A 97 -5.12 3.16 0.35
N LEU A 98 -3.89 2.70 0.10
CA LEU A 98 -3.61 1.85 -1.05
C LEU A 98 -3.87 0.41 -0.61
N ILE A 99 -4.81 -0.22 -1.29
CA ILE A 99 -5.19 -1.62 -1.17
C ILE A 99 -4.52 -2.38 -2.30
N ARG A 100 -3.97 -3.55 -1.97
CA ARG A 100 -3.30 -4.43 -2.92
C ARG A 100 -3.73 -5.85 -2.66
N MET A 101 -4.08 -6.56 -3.72
CA MET A 101 -4.45 -7.96 -3.65
C MET A 101 -3.70 -8.74 -4.73
N LYS A 102 -3.01 -9.80 -4.31
CA LYS A 102 -2.27 -10.67 -5.24
C LYS A 102 -3.23 -11.45 -6.13
N ILE A 103 -2.88 -11.56 -7.40
CA ILE A 103 -3.60 -12.33 -8.41
C ILE A 103 -2.88 -13.67 -8.56
N ARG A 104 -3.48 -14.75 -8.10
CA ARG A 104 -2.82 -16.06 -8.09
C ARG A 104 -2.54 -16.55 -9.51
N TYR A 105 -1.55 -17.43 -9.64
CA TYR A 105 -1.17 -18.09 -10.90
C TYR A 105 -0.64 -17.14 -11.98
N THR A 106 -0.28 -15.92 -11.62
CA THR A 106 0.33 -14.92 -12.53
C THR A 106 1.83 -14.80 -12.30
N ASP A 107 2.45 -15.87 -11.80
CA ASP A 107 3.88 -15.91 -11.54
C ASP A 107 4.62 -15.67 -12.85
N ARG A 108 5.40 -14.58 -12.90
CA ARG A 108 6.18 -14.14 -14.07
C ARG A 108 5.37 -13.47 -15.18
N ASP A 109 4.10 -13.16 -14.97
CA ASP A 109 3.37 -12.37 -15.95
C ASP A 109 3.79 -10.90 -15.88
N PRO A 110 4.38 -10.34 -16.95
CA PRO A 110 4.75 -8.96 -16.97
C PRO A 110 3.66 -8.14 -17.65
N MET A 111 2.92 -7.36 -16.87
CA MET A 111 1.86 -6.50 -17.38
C MET A 111 1.75 -5.25 -16.54
N HIS A 112 1.68 -4.09 -17.17
CA HIS A 112 1.38 -2.84 -16.47
C HIS A 112 0.16 -2.18 -17.11
N LEU A 113 -0.98 -2.34 -16.45
CA LEU A 113 -2.25 -1.77 -16.85
C LEU A 113 -2.72 -0.79 -15.79
N VAL A 114 -3.23 0.36 -16.19
CA VAL A 114 -3.94 1.27 -15.28
C VAL A 114 -5.26 1.72 -15.89
N ILE A 115 -6.27 1.76 -15.04
CA ILE A 115 -7.65 2.10 -15.36
C ILE A 115 -8.07 3.27 -14.46
N PHE A 116 -8.64 4.29 -15.09
CA PHE A 116 -9.09 5.54 -14.46
C PHE A 116 -10.56 5.78 -14.74
N GLN A 117 -11.12 6.73 -14.00
CA GLN A 117 -12.32 7.41 -14.45
C GLN A 117 -12.01 8.19 -15.74
N GLU A 118 -12.96 8.21 -16.66
CA GLU A 118 -12.82 8.91 -17.94
C GLU A 118 -12.50 10.40 -17.72
N GLY A 119 -11.48 10.91 -18.42
CA GLY A 119 -11.03 12.30 -18.30
C GLY A 119 -9.92 12.59 -17.29
N GLN A 120 -9.45 11.59 -16.52
CA GLN A 120 -8.36 11.76 -15.53
C GLN A 120 -6.95 11.42 -16.06
N GLU A 121 -6.76 11.36 -17.37
CA GLU A 121 -5.57 10.77 -18.01
C GLU A 121 -4.39 11.76 -18.17
N SER A 122 -4.51 12.97 -17.65
CA SER A 122 -3.67 14.12 -18.02
C SER A 122 -2.24 14.11 -17.51
N ASN A 123 -1.83 13.11 -16.73
CA ASN A 123 -0.50 13.04 -16.09
C ASN A 123 0.41 11.91 -16.59
N PHE A 124 0.02 11.19 -17.64
CA PHE A 124 0.83 10.07 -18.14
C PHE A 124 1.88 10.54 -19.15
N GLY A 125 3.10 10.02 -18.99
CA GLY A 125 4.21 10.26 -19.91
C GLY A 125 4.00 9.64 -21.29
N PRO A 126 4.86 9.93 -22.27
CA PRO A 126 4.69 9.50 -23.66
C PRO A 126 4.72 7.97 -23.85
N ASP A 127 5.28 7.22 -22.90
CA ASP A 127 5.39 5.76 -22.96
C ASP A 127 4.10 5.02 -22.53
N TRP A 128 3.06 5.76 -22.14
CA TRP A 128 1.75 5.20 -21.81
C TRP A 128 0.86 5.17 -23.05
N HIS A 129 0.33 3.98 -23.33
CA HIS A 129 -0.48 3.74 -24.52
C HIS A 129 -1.96 3.60 -24.16
N ARG A 130 -2.79 4.46 -24.77
CA ARG A 130 -4.25 4.33 -24.68
C ARG A 130 -4.70 3.09 -25.43
N PHE A 131 -5.39 2.21 -24.72
CA PHE A 131 -5.97 0.99 -25.29
C PHE A 131 -7.50 1.10 -25.38
N GLY A 132 -8.12 1.92 -24.52
CA GLY A 132 -9.54 2.25 -24.59
C GLY A 132 -9.88 3.44 -23.67
N PRO A 133 -11.17 3.82 -23.55
CA PRO A 133 -11.60 4.87 -22.63
C PRO A 133 -11.16 4.57 -21.19
N GLY A 134 -10.39 5.50 -20.59
CA GLY A 134 -9.86 5.37 -19.24
C GLY A 134 -8.87 4.22 -19.03
N LEU A 135 -8.38 3.56 -20.08
CA LEU A 135 -7.58 2.34 -19.98
C LEU A 135 -6.23 2.51 -20.71
N LEU A 136 -5.15 2.43 -19.93
CA LEU A 136 -3.78 2.73 -20.35
C LEU A 136 -2.85 1.54 -20.05
N ILE A 137 -1.93 1.27 -20.98
CA ILE A 137 -0.86 0.28 -20.82
C ILE A 137 0.46 1.03 -20.66
N GLY A 138 1.21 0.72 -19.60
CA GLY A 138 2.52 1.30 -19.32
C GLY A 138 3.68 0.43 -19.83
N PRO A 139 4.90 0.97 -19.82
CA PRO A 139 6.09 0.19 -20.16
C PRO A 139 6.42 -0.83 -19.06
N VAL A 140 6.82 -2.04 -19.47
CA VAL A 140 7.45 -3.04 -18.59
C VAL A 140 8.78 -3.43 -19.22
N GLY A 141 9.86 -3.37 -18.43
CA GLY A 141 11.22 -3.62 -18.91
C GLY A 141 11.35 -5.00 -19.55
N GLY A 142 11.83 -5.05 -20.79
CA GLY A 142 12.05 -6.30 -21.54
C GLY A 142 10.80 -6.93 -22.13
N VAL A 143 9.65 -6.23 -22.12
CA VAL A 143 8.36 -6.79 -22.55
C VAL A 143 7.79 -5.93 -23.69
N PRO A 144 7.64 -6.50 -24.90
CA PRO A 144 7.06 -5.80 -26.04
C PRO A 144 5.66 -5.26 -25.74
N LEU A 145 5.35 -4.05 -26.23
CA LEU A 145 4.02 -3.45 -26.08
C LEU A 145 2.92 -4.33 -26.69
N ASP A 146 3.18 -4.99 -27.81
CA ASP A 146 2.18 -5.82 -28.48
C ASP A 146 1.81 -7.06 -27.66
N ASP A 147 2.75 -7.62 -26.90
CA ASP A 147 2.46 -8.72 -25.95
C ASP A 147 1.56 -8.23 -24.81
N GLN A 148 1.81 -7.02 -24.28
CA GLN A 148 0.94 -6.42 -23.28
C GLN A 148 -0.45 -6.13 -23.84
N LYS A 149 -0.55 -5.61 -25.07
CA LYS A 149 -1.82 -5.39 -25.77
C LYS A 149 -2.58 -6.70 -25.97
N ALA A 150 -1.89 -7.78 -26.37
CA ALA A 150 -2.52 -9.09 -26.55
C ALA A 150 -3.14 -9.60 -25.24
N ARG A 151 -2.43 -9.41 -24.11
CA ARG A 151 -2.94 -9.76 -22.77
C ARG A 151 -4.17 -8.93 -22.39
N VAL A 152 -4.15 -7.62 -22.64
CA VAL A 152 -5.32 -6.77 -22.37
C VAL A 152 -6.50 -7.11 -23.28
N SER A 153 -6.25 -7.39 -24.57
CA SER A 153 -7.27 -7.84 -25.53
C SER A 153 -7.97 -9.13 -25.11
N ALA A 154 -7.31 -9.98 -24.32
CA ALA A 154 -7.86 -11.23 -23.83
C ALA A 154 -8.84 -11.04 -22.67
N LEU A 155 -8.80 -9.88 -21.99
CA LEU A 155 -9.75 -9.57 -20.92
C LEU A 155 -11.16 -9.40 -21.49
N THR A 156 -12.14 -10.01 -20.85
CA THR A 156 -13.53 -9.88 -21.27
C THR A 156 -14.05 -8.48 -20.99
N SER A 157 -15.08 -8.07 -21.75
CA SER A 157 -15.78 -6.80 -21.51
C SER A 157 -16.34 -6.70 -20.08
N VAL A 158 -16.73 -7.84 -19.49
CA VAL A 158 -17.20 -7.93 -18.10
C VAL A 158 -16.08 -7.56 -17.13
N THR A 159 -14.88 -8.13 -17.30
CA THR A 159 -13.71 -7.85 -16.45
C THR A 159 -13.27 -6.40 -16.58
N VAL A 160 -13.19 -5.88 -17.81
CA VAL A 160 -12.85 -4.47 -18.06
C VAL A 160 -13.85 -3.53 -17.39
N GLN A 161 -15.16 -3.83 -17.49
CA GLN A 161 -16.18 -3.02 -16.84
C GLN A 161 -16.10 -3.11 -15.31
N ALA A 162 -15.82 -4.30 -14.76
CA ALA A 162 -15.66 -4.49 -13.32
C ALA A 162 -14.48 -3.67 -12.77
N LEU A 163 -13.35 -3.62 -13.50
CA LEU A 163 -12.21 -2.79 -13.15
C LEU A 163 -12.54 -1.29 -13.18
N ARG A 164 -13.27 -0.82 -14.21
CA ARG A 164 -13.74 0.57 -14.29
C ARG A 164 -14.68 0.94 -13.15
N ASN A 165 -15.61 0.05 -12.82
CA ASN A 165 -16.52 0.25 -11.69
C ASN A 165 -15.73 0.34 -10.37
N LEU A 166 -14.71 -0.49 -10.20
CA LEU A 166 -13.84 -0.45 -9.01
C LEU A 166 -13.03 0.86 -8.91
N ALA A 167 -12.54 1.38 -10.04
CA ALA A 167 -11.85 2.67 -10.10
C ALA A 167 -12.80 3.85 -9.78
N ALA A 168 -14.03 3.80 -10.28
CA ALA A 168 -15.07 4.79 -9.96
C ALA A 168 -15.47 4.74 -8.47
N GLU A 169 -15.65 3.55 -7.89
CA GLU A 169 -16.03 3.38 -6.49
C GLU A 169 -14.93 3.86 -5.53
N GLY A 170 -13.66 3.64 -5.86
CA GLY A 170 -12.51 4.08 -5.07
C GLY A 170 -12.14 5.55 -5.26
N ASP A 171 -12.91 6.30 -6.06
CA ASP A 171 -12.64 7.68 -6.45
C ASP A 171 -11.21 7.92 -6.97
N GLY A 172 -10.71 6.98 -7.77
CA GLY A 172 -9.32 6.99 -8.21
C GLY A 172 -9.05 6.02 -9.35
N SER A 173 -7.86 5.41 -9.31
CA SER A 173 -7.42 4.45 -10.31
C SER A 173 -7.29 3.04 -9.76
N VAL A 174 -7.37 2.10 -10.67
CA VAL A 174 -7.06 0.68 -10.44
C VAL A 174 -5.91 0.32 -11.36
N SER A 175 -4.90 -0.36 -10.85
CA SER A 175 -3.78 -0.84 -11.65
C SER A 175 -3.58 -2.34 -11.49
N ILE A 176 -3.12 -2.97 -12.56
CA ILE A 176 -2.51 -4.29 -12.56
C ILE A 176 -1.05 -4.09 -12.86
N ASN A 177 -0.17 -4.45 -11.94
CA ASN A 177 1.27 -4.31 -12.14
C ASN A 177 2.05 -5.44 -11.47
N PRO A 178 3.34 -5.63 -11.84
CA PRO A 178 4.21 -6.52 -11.11
C PRO A 178 4.40 -6.04 -9.67
N ASP A 179 4.66 -6.99 -8.78
CA ASP A 179 4.99 -6.73 -7.38
C ASP A 179 5.94 -5.54 -7.21
N TRP A 180 5.47 -4.49 -6.54
CA TRP A 180 6.33 -3.36 -6.15
C TRP A 180 6.90 -3.49 -4.75
N GLU A 181 6.46 -4.45 -3.91
CA GLU A 181 7.01 -4.62 -2.56
C GLU A 181 8.53 -4.75 -2.63
N ILE A 182 9.06 -5.59 -3.53
CA ILE A 182 10.51 -5.74 -3.69
C ILE A 182 11.16 -4.39 -4.05
N ASN A 183 10.54 -3.64 -4.96
CA ASN A 183 11.11 -2.39 -5.49
C ASN A 183 11.14 -1.26 -4.45
N VAL A 184 10.20 -1.23 -3.49
CA VAL A 184 10.09 -0.13 -2.52
C VAL A 184 10.63 -0.48 -1.15
N VAL A 185 10.42 -1.71 -0.68
CA VAL A 185 10.84 -2.13 0.67
C VAL A 185 12.00 -3.12 0.69
N GLY A 186 12.42 -3.60 -0.48
CA GLY A 186 13.49 -4.59 -0.61
C GLY A 186 13.00 -6.02 -0.36
N ARG A 187 13.71 -6.99 -0.93
CA ARG A 187 13.34 -8.41 -0.90
C ARG A 187 13.13 -8.96 0.51
N ASP A 188 14.06 -8.72 1.43
CA ASP A 188 13.99 -9.29 2.78
C ASP A 188 12.78 -8.77 3.57
N ALA A 189 12.42 -7.51 3.38
CA ALA A 189 11.26 -6.93 4.04
C ALA A 189 9.96 -7.41 3.39
N ALA A 190 9.95 -7.53 2.06
CA ALA A 190 8.83 -8.09 1.31
C ALA A 190 8.57 -9.56 1.69
N GLN A 191 9.63 -10.36 1.90
CA GLN A 191 9.51 -11.73 2.40
C GLN A 191 8.86 -11.78 3.78
N ARG A 192 9.18 -10.84 4.68
CA ARG A 192 8.51 -10.77 6.00
C ARG A 192 7.03 -10.43 5.85
N LEU A 193 6.67 -9.49 4.97
CA LEU A 193 5.27 -9.15 4.68
C LEU A 193 4.49 -10.36 4.18
N LEU A 194 5.11 -11.15 3.30
CA LEU A 194 4.47 -12.30 2.68
C LEU A 194 4.75 -13.61 3.42
N GLN A 195 5.18 -13.57 4.68
CA GLN A 195 5.40 -14.76 5.53
C GLN A 195 6.34 -15.80 4.87
N ASN A 196 7.39 -15.32 4.21
CA ASN A 196 8.36 -16.09 3.42
C ASN A 196 7.78 -16.80 2.19
N ASP A 197 6.61 -16.38 1.71
CA ASP A 197 6.04 -16.84 0.45
C ASP A 197 6.73 -16.14 -0.74
N GLY A 198 7.75 -16.81 -1.29
CA GLY A 198 8.50 -16.32 -2.43
C GLY A 198 7.71 -16.28 -3.75
N VAL A 199 6.62 -17.05 -3.86
CA VAL A 199 5.75 -17.07 -5.05
C VAL A 199 4.88 -15.82 -5.06
N ALA A 200 4.31 -15.44 -3.90
CA ALA A 200 3.53 -14.21 -3.79
C ALA A 200 4.32 -12.93 -4.16
N LEU A 201 5.66 -12.98 -4.10
CA LEU A 201 6.56 -11.90 -4.52
C LEU A 201 6.75 -11.76 -6.04
N THR A 202 6.26 -12.73 -6.81
CA THR A 202 6.42 -12.78 -8.28
C THR A 202 5.11 -12.69 -9.05
N GLN A 203 3.99 -12.54 -8.34
CA GLN A 203 2.65 -12.41 -8.91
C GLN A 203 2.33 -10.97 -9.28
N LEU A 204 1.43 -10.83 -10.26
CA LEU A 204 0.73 -9.57 -10.47
C LEU A 204 -0.17 -9.25 -9.28
N GLU A 205 -0.48 -7.97 -9.15
CA GLU A 205 -1.40 -7.48 -8.14
C GLU A 205 -2.39 -6.49 -8.70
N LEU A 206 -3.61 -6.58 -8.18
CA LEU A 206 -4.60 -5.53 -8.35
C LEU A 206 -4.39 -4.49 -7.25
N GLN A 207 -4.04 -3.27 -7.65
CA GLN A 207 -3.95 -2.14 -6.74
C GLN A 207 -5.11 -1.20 -6.93
N SER A 208 -5.59 -0.64 -5.83
CA SER A 208 -6.45 0.52 -5.88
C SER A 208 -6.28 1.39 -4.64
N SER A 209 -6.56 2.67 -4.78
CA SER A 209 -6.50 3.62 -3.68
C SER A 209 -7.91 4.07 -3.32
N VAL A 210 -8.17 4.22 -2.02
CA VAL A 210 -9.44 4.73 -1.50
C VAL A 210 -9.20 5.86 -0.48
N PRO A 211 -10.19 6.74 -0.25
CA PRO A 211 -10.11 7.74 0.81
C PRO A 211 -9.88 7.13 2.20
N GLY A 212 -9.08 7.80 3.03
CA GLY A 212 -8.69 7.30 4.35
C GLY A 212 -9.74 7.50 5.45
N ASP A 213 -10.79 8.26 5.15
CA ASP A 213 -11.94 8.51 6.03
C ASP A 213 -13.07 7.48 5.84
N TRP A 214 -12.87 6.47 5.00
CA TRP A 214 -13.82 5.38 4.83
C TRP A 214 -14.05 4.58 6.11
N SER A 215 -15.31 4.33 6.43
CA SER A 215 -15.67 3.45 7.53
C SER A 215 -15.23 2.01 7.26
N ALA A 216 -15.00 1.24 8.32
CA ALA A 216 -14.65 -0.19 8.20
C ALA A 216 -15.64 -1.01 7.37
N ARG A 217 -16.94 -0.67 7.40
CA ARG A 217 -17.95 -1.35 6.59
C ARG A 217 -17.84 -0.99 5.11
N GLN A 218 -17.50 0.26 4.78
CA GLN A 218 -17.22 0.66 3.39
C GLN A 218 -15.99 -0.07 2.88
N LEU A 219 -14.91 -0.03 3.67
CA LEU A 219 -13.66 -0.70 3.34
C LEU A 219 -13.83 -2.21 3.15
N HIS A 220 -14.60 -2.89 4.02
CA HIS A 220 -14.89 -4.30 3.85
C HIS A 220 -15.68 -4.60 2.57
N ARG A 221 -16.74 -3.83 2.27
CA ARG A 221 -17.51 -3.99 1.02
C ARG A 221 -16.65 -3.78 -0.21
N TYR A 222 -15.78 -2.78 -0.17
CA TYR A 222 -14.85 -2.52 -1.25
C TYR A 222 -13.87 -3.68 -1.45
N LEU A 223 -13.28 -4.20 -0.36
CA LEU A 223 -12.41 -5.38 -0.41
C LEU A 223 -13.12 -6.62 -0.97
N GLN A 224 -14.40 -6.81 -0.66
CA GLN A 224 -15.22 -7.87 -1.27
C GLN A 224 -15.38 -7.67 -2.77
N HIS A 225 -15.58 -6.43 -3.22
CA HIS A 225 -15.65 -6.12 -4.64
C HIS A 225 -14.28 -6.34 -5.32
N THR A 226 -13.19 -5.83 -4.73
CA THR A 226 -11.82 -6.07 -5.19
C THR A 226 -11.54 -7.58 -5.34
N SER A 227 -11.92 -8.39 -4.34
CA SER A 227 -11.75 -9.85 -4.38
C SER A 227 -12.47 -10.50 -5.57
N ARG A 228 -13.70 -10.08 -5.85
CA ARG A 228 -14.45 -10.55 -7.04
C ARG A 228 -13.82 -10.12 -8.36
N VAL A 229 -13.25 -8.91 -8.43
CA VAL A 229 -12.53 -8.47 -9.64
C VAL A 229 -11.27 -9.32 -9.83
N VAL A 230 -10.51 -9.61 -8.76
CA VAL A 230 -9.37 -10.51 -8.83
C VAL A 230 -9.78 -11.92 -9.26
N GLU A 231 -10.95 -12.42 -8.84
CA GLU A 231 -11.49 -13.70 -9.33
C GLU A 231 -11.74 -13.74 -10.83
N PHE A 232 -12.16 -12.63 -11.43
CA PHE A 232 -12.28 -12.54 -12.88
C PHE A 232 -10.90 -12.54 -13.55
N LEU A 233 -9.96 -11.76 -13.01
CA LEU A 233 -8.58 -11.71 -13.52
C LEU A 233 -7.87 -13.07 -13.45
N GLU A 234 -8.01 -13.82 -12.35
CA GLU A 234 -7.42 -15.16 -12.19
C GLU A 234 -7.98 -16.20 -13.20
N LYS A 235 -9.14 -15.94 -13.81
CA LYS A 235 -9.73 -16.82 -14.84
C LYS A 235 -9.30 -16.44 -16.25
N GLU A 236 -8.88 -15.21 -16.46
CA GLU A 236 -8.64 -14.64 -17.80
C GLU A 236 -7.16 -14.38 -18.07
N LEU A 237 -6.36 -14.14 -17.03
CA LEU A 237 -4.91 -14.05 -17.17
C LEU A 237 -4.31 -15.47 -17.32
N PRO A 238 -3.22 -15.63 -18.09
CA PRO A 238 -2.58 -16.91 -18.33
C PRO A 238 -2.13 -17.61 -17.03
N ARG A 239 -1.98 -18.93 -17.10
CA ARG A 239 -1.31 -19.75 -16.08
C ARG A 239 0.10 -20.12 -16.53
#